data_AF-A0AAV3B7L0-F1
#
_entry.id   AF-A0AAV3B7L0-F1
#
_cell.length_a   1.000
_cell.length_b   1.000
_cell.length_c   1.000
_cell.angle_alpha   90.00
_cell.angle_beta   90.00
_cell.angle_gamma   90.00
#
_symmetry.space_group_name_H-M   'P 1'
#
loop_
_entity.id
_entity.type
_entity.pdbx_description
1 polymer ?
#
loop_
_entity_poly.entity_id
_entity_poly.type
_entity_poly.pdbx_seq_one_letter_code
_entity_poly.pdbx_strand_id
1 'polypeptide(L)'
;MADDNEKPTHDVLTKEIDLVNRDPKHLNDDVVKIDFEDVIAEPEGTHSFDGIWKASFTTFTVTKYWFYRLLSAIFGIPLSLIWGIYFAILSFLHIWAVVPCIKSYLIEIQCISRVYSICIHTFCDPLFEAIGRVFSFVRLTVRKEV
;
A
#
# COMPACT_ATOMS: atom_id res chain seq x y z
N MET A 1 -16.18 -41.19 1.67
CA MET A 1 -16.86 -39.90 1.40
C MET A 1 -15.75 -38.85 1.33
N ALA A 2 -15.20 -38.62 0.14
CA ALA A 2 -14.17 -37.60 -0.06
C ALA A 2 -14.87 -36.31 -0.48
N ASP A 3 -14.74 -35.28 0.35
CA ASP A 3 -15.22 -33.93 0.12
C ASP A 3 -14.34 -33.29 -0.96
N ASP A 4 -14.84 -33.32 -2.18
CA ASP A 4 -14.25 -32.69 -3.35
C ASP A 4 -14.54 -31.19 -3.29
N ASN A 5 -13.72 -30.44 -2.54
CA ASN A 5 -13.74 -28.98 -2.55
C ASN A 5 -13.00 -28.48 -3.79
N GLU A 6 -13.57 -28.77 -4.95
CA GLU A 6 -13.18 -28.19 -6.23
C GLU A 6 -13.61 -26.72 -6.19
N LYS A 7 -12.69 -25.83 -5.76
CA LYS A 7 -12.90 -24.38 -5.88
C LYS A 7 -13.08 -24.09 -7.37
N PRO A 8 -14.25 -23.61 -7.81
CA PRO A 8 -14.43 -23.27 -9.21
C PRO A 8 -13.42 -22.18 -9.54
N THR A 9 -12.58 -22.44 -10.54
CA THR A 9 -11.65 -21.50 -11.14
C THR A 9 -12.50 -20.35 -11.69
N HIS A 10 -12.75 -19.34 -10.85
CA HIS A 10 -13.65 -18.24 -11.17
C HIS A 10 -13.03 -17.46 -12.32
N ASP A 11 -13.60 -17.61 -13.51
CA ASP A 11 -13.18 -16.89 -14.70
C ASP A 11 -13.13 -15.40 -14.38
N VAL A 12 -11.93 -14.84 -14.36
CA VAL A 12 -11.68 -13.42 -14.05
C VAL A 12 -12.42 -12.51 -15.04
N LEU A 13 -12.70 -13.03 -16.24
CA LEU A 13 -13.47 -12.36 -17.28
C LEU A 13 -14.97 -12.23 -16.94
N THR A 14 -15.51 -13.13 -16.12
CA THR A 14 -16.94 -13.21 -15.78
C THR A 14 -17.22 -12.70 -14.36
N LYS A 15 -16.24 -12.04 -13.73
CA LYS A 15 -16.46 -11.46 -12.40
C LYS A 15 -17.56 -10.41 -12.48
N GLU A 16 -18.67 -10.66 -11.79
CA GLU A 16 -19.77 -9.71 -11.69
C GLU A 16 -19.26 -8.40 -11.07
N ILE A 17 -19.43 -7.31 -11.82
CA ILE A 17 -19.08 -5.97 -11.37
C ILE A 17 -20.27 -5.37 -10.62
N ASP A 18 -20.03 -4.84 -9.42
CA ASP A 18 -21.05 -4.12 -8.68
C ASP A 18 -21.27 -2.75 -9.35
N LEU A 19 -22.45 -2.57 -9.94
CA LEU A 19 -22.83 -1.34 -10.63
C LEU A 19 -23.28 -0.24 -9.66
N VAL A 20 -23.65 -0.63 -8.43
CA VAL A 20 -24.14 0.25 -7.36
C VAL A 20 -22.96 0.76 -6.53
N ASN A 21 -22.14 -0.14 -5.99
CA ASN A 21 -20.92 0.22 -5.28
C ASN A 21 -19.69 0.12 -6.20
N ARG A 22 -19.33 1.26 -6.80
CA ARG A 22 -18.18 1.37 -7.72
C ARG A 22 -16.84 1.59 -7.02
N ASP A 23 -16.82 1.79 -5.70
CA ASP A 23 -15.60 1.92 -4.89
C ASP A 23 -15.63 1.00 -3.66
N PRO A 24 -15.67 -0.33 -3.86
CA PRO A 24 -15.77 -1.29 -2.75
C PRO A 24 -14.53 -1.29 -1.84
N LYS A 25 -13.40 -0.75 -2.33
CA LYS A 25 -12.14 -0.64 -1.59
C LYS A 25 -11.94 0.73 -0.96
N HIS A 26 -12.90 1.63 -1.11
CA HIS A 26 -12.87 2.98 -0.54
C HIS A 26 -11.59 3.74 -0.91
N LEU A 27 -11.12 3.59 -2.16
CA LEU A 27 -9.91 4.24 -2.65
C LEU A 27 -10.08 5.75 -2.80
N ASN A 28 -11.32 6.22 -2.98
CA ASN A 28 -11.62 7.63 -3.24
C ASN A 28 -12.26 8.35 -2.06
N ASP A 29 -12.31 7.72 -0.87
CA ASP A 29 -13.01 8.26 0.29
C ASP A 29 -12.44 9.60 0.78
N ASP A 30 -11.13 9.80 0.61
CA ASP A 30 -10.39 10.98 1.05
C ASP A 30 -10.17 12.05 -0.04
N VAL A 31 -10.50 11.75 -1.31
CA VAL A 31 -10.00 12.54 -2.45
C VAL A 31 -11.07 13.44 -3.09
N VAL A 32 -12.36 13.07 -3.11
CA VAL A 32 -13.36 13.82 -3.92
C VAL A 32 -14.77 13.82 -3.31
N LYS A 33 -14.92 14.40 -2.12
CA LYS A 33 -16.24 14.86 -1.63
C LYS A 33 -16.18 16.39 -1.63
N ILE A 34 -16.45 16.98 -2.80
CA ILE A 34 -16.55 18.43 -2.97
C ILE A 34 -18.03 18.76 -2.94
N ASP A 35 -18.51 19.33 -1.84
CA ASP A 35 -19.88 19.78 -1.68
C ASP A 35 -20.06 21.19 -2.23
N PHE A 36 -21.32 21.58 -2.51
CA PHE A 36 -21.61 22.90 -3.06
C PHE A 36 -21.15 24.00 -2.10
N GLU A 37 -21.37 23.78 -0.81
CA GLU A 37 -21.00 24.64 0.30
C GLU A 37 -19.48 24.77 0.48
N ASP A 38 -18.69 23.79 0.01
CA ASP A 38 -17.21 23.88 0.02
C ASP A 38 -16.68 24.82 -1.08
N VAL A 39 -17.47 25.05 -2.13
CA VAL A 39 -17.08 25.88 -3.29
C VAL A 39 -17.71 27.25 -3.23
N ILE A 40 -18.98 27.33 -2.81
CA ILE A 40 -19.78 28.55 -2.73
C ILE A 40 -20.50 28.55 -1.39
N ALA A 41 -20.12 29.46 -0.50
CA ALA A 41 -20.74 29.65 0.81
C ALA A 41 -21.17 31.11 0.99
N GLU A 42 -22.40 31.32 1.44
CA GLU A 42 -22.89 32.63 1.88
C GLU A 42 -22.71 32.77 3.40
N PRO A 43 -22.17 33.90 3.91
CA PRO A 43 -22.00 34.12 5.35
C PRO A 43 -23.32 34.46 6.03
N GLU A 44 -23.46 34.11 7.33
CA GLU A 44 -24.72 34.21 8.12
C GLU A 44 -25.38 35.62 8.16
N GLY A 45 -24.68 36.67 7.75
CA GLY A 45 -25.18 38.05 7.73
C GLY A 45 -25.74 38.55 6.38
N THR A 46 -25.52 37.81 5.28
CA THR A 46 -25.92 38.22 3.92
C THR A 46 -26.33 36.99 3.11
N HIS A 47 -27.58 36.57 3.29
CA HIS A 47 -28.21 35.51 2.51
C HIS A 47 -28.83 36.06 1.23
N SER A 48 -28.57 35.41 0.10
CA SER A 48 -29.34 35.62 -1.12
C SER A 48 -30.75 35.01 -0.98
N PHE A 49 -31.64 35.35 -1.91
CA PHE A 49 -32.99 34.78 -1.90
C PHE A 49 -32.93 33.24 -1.98
N ASP A 50 -33.68 32.55 -1.11
CA ASP A 50 -33.74 31.07 -1.02
C ASP A 50 -33.93 30.36 -2.37
N GLY A 51 -34.68 30.98 -3.29
CA GLY A 51 -34.91 30.45 -4.64
C GLY A 51 -33.65 30.44 -5.50
N ILE A 52 -32.82 31.48 -5.40
CA ILE A 52 -31.55 31.63 -6.12
C ILE A 52 -30.52 30.67 -5.53
N TRP A 53 -30.48 30.54 -4.20
CA TRP A 53 -29.61 29.60 -3.50
C TRP A 53 -29.90 28.14 -3.92
N LYS A 54 -31.18 27.73 -3.90
CA LYS A 54 -31.61 26.38 -4.34
C LYS A 54 -31.37 26.12 -5.83
N ALA A 55 -31.60 27.12 -6.68
CA ALA A 55 -31.31 27.02 -8.11
C ALA A 55 -29.80 26.84 -8.35
N SER A 56 -28.97 27.60 -7.63
CA SER A 56 -27.50 27.52 -7.72
C SER A 56 -26.99 26.15 -7.29
N PHE A 57 -27.47 25.63 -6.16
CA PHE A 57 -27.16 24.27 -5.68
C PHE A 57 -27.54 23.20 -6.72
N THR A 58 -28.74 23.31 -7.29
CA THR A 58 -29.25 22.35 -8.27
C THR A 58 -28.44 22.40 -9.56
N THR A 59 -28.23 23.60 -10.12
CA THR A 59 -27.47 23.78 -11.36
C THR A 59 -26.03 23.33 -11.21
N PHE A 60 -25.39 23.60 -10.07
CA PHE A 60 -24.03 23.12 -9.78
C PHE A 60 -23.97 21.59 -9.76
N THR A 61 -24.86 20.95 -8.99
CA THR A 61 -24.89 19.48 -8.84
C THR A 61 -25.16 18.77 -10.17
N VAL A 62 -26.16 19.25 -10.91
CA VAL A 62 -26.54 18.67 -12.22
C VAL A 62 -25.42 18.86 -13.23
N THR A 63 -24.84 20.05 -13.33
CA THR A 63 -23.72 20.33 -14.25
C THR A 63 -22.53 19.43 -13.94
N LYS A 64 -22.10 19.34 -12.68
CA LYS A 64 -21.01 18.46 -12.24
C LYS A 64 -21.26 17.01 -12.64
N TYR A 65 -22.47 16.51 -12.41
CA TYR A 65 -22.85 15.14 -12.72
C TYR A 65 -22.82 14.84 -14.23
N TRP A 66 -23.35 15.74 -15.06
CA TRP A 66 -23.35 15.57 -16.52
C TRP A 66 -21.95 15.64 -17.12
N PHE A 67 -21.13 16.60 -16.69
CA PHE A 67 -19.73 16.67 -17.13
C PHE A 67 -18.95 15.42 -16.72
N TYR A 68 -19.12 14.95 -15.48
CA TYR A 68 -18.49 13.71 -15.03
C TYR A 68 -18.88 12.52 -15.90
N ARG A 69 -20.17 12.36 -16.22
CA ARG A 69 -20.64 11.28 -17.12
C ARG A 69 -20.04 11.38 -18.52
N LEU A 70 -19.98 12.59 -19.09
CA LEU A 70 -19.43 12.80 -20.43
C LEU A 70 -17.93 12.47 -20.45
N LEU A 71 -17.16 13.00 -19.50
CA LEU A 71 -15.72 12.70 -19.39
C LEU A 71 -15.49 11.20 -19.17
N SER A 72 -16.28 10.56 -18.31
CA SER A 72 -16.18 9.12 -18.05
C SER A 72 -16.53 8.29 -19.27
N ALA A 73 -17.51 8.71 -20.09
CA ALA A 73 -17.86 8.01 -21.32
C ALA A 73 -16.76 8.13 -22.38
N ILE A 74 -16.10 9.28 -22.48
CA ILE A 74 -15.05 9.54 -23.47
C ILE A 74 -13.73 8.87 -23.05
N PHE A 75 -13.32 9.07 -21.79
CA PHE A 75 -11.99 8.67 -21.31
C PHE A 75 -11.97 7.40 -20.46
N GLY A 76 -13.12 6.91 -19.99
CA GLY A 76 -13.18 5.74 -19.10
C GLY A 76 -12.60 4.47 -19.73
N ILE A 77 -13.01 4.14 -20.96
CA ILE A 77 -12.53 2.94 -21.68
C ILE A 77 -11.05 3.09 -22.08
N PRO A 78 -10.60 4.21 -22.68
CA PRO A 78 -9.19 4.40 -22.98
C PRO A 78 -8.28 4.30 -21.75
N LEU A 79 -8.67 4.94 -20.64
CA LEU A 79 -7.88 4.90 -19.41
C LEU A 79 -7.84 3.50 -18.79
N SER A 80 -8.96 2.76 -18.80
CA SER A 80 -8.97 1.39 -18.28
C SER A 80 -8.04 0.46 -19.07
N LEU A 81 -7.95 0.62 -20.39
CA LEU A 81 -7.03 -0.12 -21.24
C LEU A 81 -5.57 0.22 -20.92
N ILE A 82 -5.23 1.51 -20.80
CA ILE A 82 -3.87 1.96 -20.47
C ILE A 82 -3.42 1.38 -19.12
N TRP A 83 -4.27 1.49 -18.10
CA TRP A 83 -3.98 0.93 -16.78
C TRP A 83 -3.88 -0.60 -16.81
N GLY A 84 -4.74 -1.28 -17.55
CA GLY A 84 -4.67 -2.73 -17.72
C GLY A 84 -3.35 -3.20 -18.32
N ILE A 85 -2.90 -2.56 -19.40
CA ILE A 85 -1.60 -2.86 -20.04
C ILE A 85 -0.45 -2.56 -19.08
N TYR A 86 -0.49 -1.42 -18.39
CA TYR A 86 0.53 -1.03 -17.42
C TYR A 86 0.70 -2.10 -16.32
N PHE A 87 -0.39 -2.51 -15.69
CA PHE A 87 -0.34 -3.55 -14.66
C PHE A 87 0.06 -4.92 -15.20
N ALA A 88 -0.28 -5.25 -16.45
CA ALA A 88 0.17 -6.49 -17.08
C ALA A 88 1.69 -6.52 -17.27
N ILE A 89 2.28 -5.43 -17.78
CA ILE A 89 3.74 -5.30 -17.95
C ILE A 89 4.45 -5.33 -16.60
N LEU A 90 3.95 -4.58 -15.61
CA LEU A 90 4.50 -4.60 -14.25
C LEU A 90 4.48 -6.01 -13.66
N SER A 91 3.36 -6.73 -13.81
CA SER A 91 3.23 -8.10 -13.31
C SER A 91 4.23 -9.04 -13.98
N PHE A 92 4.42 -8.90 -15.30
CA PHE A 92 5.42 -9.66 -16.04
C PHE A 92 6.84 -9.37 -15.53
N LEU A 93 7.24 -8.10 -15.45
CA LEU A 93 8.55 -7.72 -14.94
C LEU A 93 8.77 -8.19 -13.49
N HIS A 94 7.75 -8.10 -12.64
CA HIS A 94 7.84 -8.55 -11.27
C HIS A 94 8.13 -10.06 -11.19
N ILE A 95 7.37 -10.88 -11.91
CA ILE A 95 7.49 -12.35 -11.86
C ILE A 95 8.80 -12.81 -12.53
N TRP A 96 9.14 -12.26 -13.69
CA TRP A 96 10.23 -12.77 -14.52
C TRP A 96 11.58 -12.11 -14.28
N ALA A 97 11.61 -10.86 -13.79
CA ALA A 97 12.86 -10.17 -13.49
C ALA A 97 13.04 -9.98 -11.97
N VAL A 98 12.09 -9.35 -11.29
CA VAL A 98 12.24 -8.97 -9.88
C VAL A 98 12.36 -10.19 -8.96
N VAL A 99 11.49 -11.19 -9.10
CA VAL A 99 11.53 -12.39 -8.25
C VAL A 99 12.85 -13.15 -8.40
N PRO A 100 13.35 -13.47 -9.63
CA PRO A 100 14.67 -14.07 -9.79
C PRO A 100 15.82 -13.21 -9.25
N CYS A 101 15.77 -11.88 -9.45
CA CYS A 101 16.78 -10.97 -8.91
C CYS A 101 16.81 -11.00 -7.37
N ILE A 102 15.65 -10.93 -6.71
CA ILE A 102 15.55 -11.03 -5.25
C ILE A 102 16.08 -12.38 -4.77
N LYS A 103 15.73 -13.47 -5.46
CA LYS A 103 16.20 -14.82 -5.12
C LYS A 103 17.72 -14.95 -5.29
N SER A 104 18.30 -14.39 -6.35
CA SER A 104 19.75 -14.36 -6.57
C SER A 104 20.45 -13.57 -5.47
N TYR A 105 19.96 -12.38 -5.16
CA TYR A 105 20.52 -11.52 -4.11
C TYR A 105 20.44 -12.17 -2.72
N LEU A 106 19.36 -12.90 -2.42
CA LEU A 106 19.24 -13.67 -1.19
C LEU A 106 20.32 -14.78 -1.09
N ILE A 107 20.64 -15.47 -2.18
CA ILE A 107 21.69 -16.48 -2.21
C ILE A 107 23.07 -15.83 -1.97
N GLU A 108 23.33 -14.68 -2.61
CA GLU A 108 24.56 -13.92 -2.40
C GLU A 108 24.71 -13.45 -0.95
N ILE A 109 23.67 -12.86 -0.36
CA ILE A 109 23.65 -12.47 1.05
C ILE A 109 23.89 -13.68 1.95
N GLN A 110 23.28 -14.83 1.68
CA GLN A 110 23.49 -16.03 2.49
C GLN A 110 24.95 -16.48 2.48
N CYS A 111 25.64 -16.38 1.34
CA CYS A 111 27.07 -16.63 1.24
C CYS A 111 27.87 -15.61 2.06
N ILE A 112 27.60 -14.31 1.90
CA ILE A 112 28.28 -13.24 2.64
C ILE A 112 28.05 -13.41 4.15
N SER A 113 26.83 -13.74 4.55
CA SER A 113 26.46 -13.96 5.95
C SER A 113 27.25 -15.10 6.59
N ARG A 114 27.49 -16.21 5.86
CA ARG A 114 28.35 -17.29 6.35
C ARG A 114 29.80 -16.85 6.52
N VAL A 115 30.36 -16.14 5.53
CA VAL A 115 31.74 -15.61 5.63
C VAL A 115 31.85 -14.64 6.80
N TYR A 116 30.89 -13.73 6.92
CA TYR A 116 30.80 -12.79 8.03
C TYR A 116 30.73 -13.51 9.38
N SER A 117 29.90 -14.55 9.53
CA SER A 117 29.82 -15.36 10.75
C SER A 117 31.17 -16.02 11.08
N ILE A 118 31.87 -16.60 10.10
CA ILE A 118 33.20 -17.18 10.30
C ILE A 118 34.21 -16.11 10.73
N CYS A 119 34.19 -14.92 10.12
CA CYS A 119 35.04 -13.81 10.53
C CYS A 119 34.77 -13.39 11.98
N ILE A 120 33.51 -13.25 12.38
CA ILE A 120 33.14 -12.93 13.76
C ILE A 120 33.64 -14.02 14.71
N HIS A 121 33.42 -15.30 14.42
CA HIS A 121 33.91 -16.39 15.27
C HIS A 121 35.44 -16.47 15.34
N THR A 122 36.15 -16.11 14.27
CA THR A 122 37.61 -16.21 14.23
C THR A 122 38.29 -15.02 14.91
N PHE A 123 37.71 -13.82 14.81
CA PHE A 123 38.34 -12.59 15.31
C PHE A 123 37.68 -12.07 16.58
N CYS A 124 36.35 -11.99 16.61
CA CYS A 124 35.62 -11.39 17.71
C CYS A 124 35.54 -12.34 18.90
N ASP A 125 35.25 -13.64 18.72
CA ASP A 125 35.17 -14.58 19.84
C ASP A 125 36.46 -14.65 20.67
N PRO A 126 37.67 -14.84 20.09
CA PRO A 126 38.89 -14.85 20.89
C PRO A 126 39.20 -13.49 21.50
N LEU A 127 38.84 -12.39 20.83
CA LEU A 127 39.03 -11.04 21.38
C LEU A 127 38.13 -10.80 22.60
N PHE A 128 36.84 -11.13 22.48
CA PHE A 128 35.87 -11.02 23.57
C PHE A 128 36.18 -12.01 24.70
N GLU A 129 36.65 -13.22 24.40
CA GLU A 129 37.10 -14.15 25.43
C GLU A 129 38.37 -13.64 26.13
N ALA A 130 39.35 -13.09 25.39
CA ALA A 130 40.54 -12.51 26.01
C ALA A 130 40.19 -11.34 26.92
N ILE A 131 39.31 -10.44 26.47
CA ILE A 131 38.80 -9.31 27.28
C ILE A 131 38.05 -9.84 28.51
N GLY A 132 37.17 -10.84 28.33
CA GLY A 132 36.46 -11.49 29.42
C GLY A 132 37.39 -12.10 30.46
N ARG A 133 38.51 -12.72 30.04
CA ARG A 133 39.54 -13.24 30.94
C ARG A 133 40.24 -12.15 31.74
N VAL A 134 40.57 -11.01 31.11
CA VAL A 134 41.16 -9.86 31.81
C VAL A 134 40.24 -9.36 32.92
N PHE A 135 38.94 -9.24 32.65
CA PHE A 135 37.95 -8.85 33.67
C PHE A 135 37.70 -9.95 34.72
N SER A 136 37.80 -11.24 34.35
CA SER A 136 37.62 -12.36 35.29
C SER A 136 38.71 -12.43 36.38
N PHE A 137 39.88 -11.86 36.13
CA PHE A 137 40.97 -11.80 37.10
C PHE A 137 40.69 -10.80 38.25
N VAL A 138 39.74 -9.89 38.05
CA VAL A 138 39.26 -8.97 39.10
C VAL A 138 38.34 -9.75 40.05
N ARG A 139 38.93 -10.51 40.97
CA ARG A 139 38.17 -11.15 42.06
C ARG A 139 37.79 -10.09 43.10
N LEU A 140 36.53 -9.67 43.08
CA LEU A 140 35.96 -8.86 44.16
C LEU A 140 35.77 -9.72 45.40
N THR A 141 36.70 -9.63 46.36
CA THR A 141 36.47 -10.13 47.72
C THR A 141 35.54 -9.15 48.42
N VAL A 142 34.25 -9.45 48.43
CA VAL A 142 33.28 -8.75 49.30
C VAL A 142 33.58 -9.18 50.73
N ARG A 143 34.30 -8.32 51.47
CA ARG A 143 34.40 -8.43 52.92
C ARG A 143 33.04 -8.05 53.48
N LYS A 144 32.31 -9.05 53.99
CA LYS A 144 31.08 -8.82 54.74
C LYS A 144 31.51 -8.30 56.12
N GLU A 145 31.47 -6.99 56.32
CA GLU A 145 31.51 -6.42 57.68
C GLU A 145 30.24 -6.83 58.42
N VAL A 146 30.45 -7.32 59.65
CA VAL A 146 29.45 -7.74 60.63
C VAL A 146 28.75 -6.52 61.22
#